data_AF-M0DGK8-F1
#
_entry.id   AF-M0DGK8-F1
#
_cell.length_a   1.000
_cell.length_b   1.000
_cell.length_c   1.000
_cell.angle_alpha   90.00
_cell.angle_beta   90.00
_cell.angle_gamma   90.00
#
_symmetry.space_group_name_H-M   'P 1'
#
loop_
_entity.id
_entity.type
_entity.pdbx_description
1 polymer ?
#
loop_
_entity_poly.entity_id
_entity_poly.type
_entity_poly.pdbx_seq_one_letter_code
_entity_poly.pdbx_strand_id
1 'polypeptide(L)' 'MDSNDVHRRWTGRSGAYSPEYYAYYGPNETSEMLADAIDRFAGSDPSILELGCSSGRHLAHLFEEGYEDVSGVE' A
#
# COMPACT_ATOMS: atom_id res chain seq x y z
N MET A 1 -21.35 8.43 7.25
CA MET A 1 -20.09 9.18 7.28
C MET A 1 -19.82 9.63 5.85
N ASP A 2 -19.53 10.90 5.58
CA ASP A 2 -19.29 11.40 4.22
C ASP A 2 -17.87 11.02 3.75
N SER A 3 -17.75 10.42 2.57
CA SER A 3 -16.46 9.94 2.04
C SER A 3 -15.48 11.10 1.79
N ASN A 4 -15.95 12.27 1.38
CA ASN A 4 -15.10 13.45 1.19
C ASN A 4 -14.55 13.98 2.51
N ASP A 5 -15.33 13.90 3.60
CA ASP A 5 -14.85 14.27 4.94
C ASP A 5 -13.76 13.32 5.43
N VAL A 6 -13.92 12.02 5.20
CA VAL A 6 -12.92 11.01 5.55
C VAL A 6 -11.63 11.26 4.75
N HIS A 7 -11.75 11.42 3.43
CA HIS A 7 -10.62 11.70 2.56
C HIS A 7 -9.87 12.97 2.98
N ARG A 8 -10.57 14.10 3.19
CA ARG A 8 -9.93 15.35 3.65
C ARG A 8 -9.19 15.18 4.98
N ARG A 9 -9.78 14.46 5.94
CA ARG A 9 -9.16 14.22 7.25
C ARG A 9 -7.93 13.33 7.13
N TRP A 10 -7.96 12.36 6.22
CA TRP A 10 -6.82 11.50 5.93
C TRP A 10 -5.68 12.28 5.28
N THR A 11 -5.95 12.98 4.17
CA THR A 11 -4.93 13.74 3.43
C THR A 11 -4.38 14.92 4.22
N GLY A 12 -5.18 15.50 5.12
CA GLY A 12 -4.76 16.61 5.96
C GLY A 12 -4.10 16.20 7.29
N ARG A 13 -3.98 14.91 7.59
CA ARG A 13 -3.36 14.45 8.84
C ARG A 13 -1.84 14.61 8.78
N SER A 14 -1.25 15.09 9.87
CA SER A 14 0.20 15.21 10.05
C SER A 14 0.67 14.55 11.35
N GLY A 15 1.95 14.20 11.43
CA GLY A 15 2.54 13.56 12.62
C GLY A 15 2.21 12.08 12.70
N ALA A 16 2.12 11.53 13.92
CA ALA A 16 1.86 10.10 14.10
C ALA A 16 0.59 9.65 13.36
N TYR A 17 0.68 8.52 12.66
CA TYR A 17 -0.42 7.93 11.89
C TYR A 17 -0.91 8.78 10.70
N SER A 18 -0.07 9.68 10.18
CA SER A 18 -0.31 10.38 8.90
C SER A 18 0.12 9.56 7.69
N PRO A 19 -0.32 9.93 6.47
CA PRO A 19 0.22 9.36 5.24
C PRO A 19 1.75 9.46 5.17
N GLU A 20 2.31 10.62 5.51
CA GLU A 20 3.76 10.87 5.51
C GLU A 20 4.50 10.02 6.55
N TYR A 21 3.91 9.84 7.74
CA TYR A 21 4.45 8.96 8.77
C TYR A 21 4.59 7.55 8.22
N TYR A 22 3.54 7.05 7.58
CA TYR A 22 3.56 5.70 7.04
C TYR A 22 4.50 5.55 5.85
N ALA A 23 4.56 6.54 4.94
CA ALA A 23 5.53 6.57 3.86
C ALA A 23 6.98 6.62 4.36
N TYR A 24 7.26 7.38 5.42
CA TYR A 24 8.61 7.50 6.00
C TYR A 24 9.15 6.17 6.52
N TYR A 25 8.32 5.37 7.20
CA TYR A 25 8.76 4.04 7.66
C TYR A 25 8.91 3.04 6.51
N GLY A 26 8.28 3.30 5.37
CA GLY A 26 8.39 2.45 4.18
C GLY A 26 7.85 1.04 4.39
N PRO A 27 8.37 0.04 3.65
CA PRO A 27 7.99 -1.35 3.83
C PRO A 27 8.36 -1.88 5.21
N ASN A 28 7.71 -2.98 5.56
CA ASN A 28 7.88 -3.68 6.83
C ASN A 28 7.70 -5.20 6.61
N GLU A 29 7.77 -5.98 7.68
CA GLU A 29 7.58 -7.44 7.66
C GLU A 29 6.29 -7.87 6.93
N THR A 30 5.19 -7.11 7.04
CA THR A 30 3.95 -7.41 6.29
C THR A 30 4.14 -7.24 4.78
N SER A 31 4.97 -6.29 4.36
CA SER A 31 5.27 -6.07 2.93
C SER A 31 6.00 -7.27 2.33
N GLU A 32 7.00 -7.78 3.05
CA GLU A 32 7.76 -8.97 2.67
C GLU A 32 6.86 -10.20 2.63
N MET A 33 6.01 -10.40 3.65
CA MET A 33 5.05 -11.51 3.69
C MET A 33 4.04 -11.47 2.53
N LEU A 34 3.65 -10.27 2.07
CA LEU A 34 2.77 -10.12 0.92
C LEU A 34 3.48 -10.53 -0.38
N ALA A 35 4.73 -10.10 -0.58
CA ALA A 35 5.51 -10.48 -1.76
C ALA A 35 5.70 -12.01 -1.82
N ASP A 36 6.05 -12.65 -0.69
CA ASP A 36 6.19 -14.11 -0.58
C ASP A 36 4.87 -14.84 -0.90
N ALA A 37 3.75 -14.33 -0.39
CA ALA A 37 2.44 -14.93 -0.62
C ALA A 37 2.03 -14.80 -2.10
N ILE A 38 2.26 -13.64 -2.70
CA ILE A 38 1.94 -13.38 -4.11
C ILE A 38 2.78 -14.28 -5.02
N ASP A 39 4.10 -14.35 -4.81
CA ASP A 39 4.99 -15.23 -5.59
C ASP A 39 4.53 -16.69 -5.51
N ARG A 40 4.18 -17.14 -4.30
CA ARG A 40 3.75 -18.52 -4.06
C ARG A 40 2.40 -18.87 -4.70
N PHE A 41 1.43 -17.95 -4.70
CA PHE A 41 0.04 -18.27 -5.04
C PHE A 41 -0.45 -17.69 -6.37
N ALA A 42 0.12 -16.58 -6.82
CA ALA A 42 -0.36 -15.84 -8.00
C ALA A 42 0.57 -16.01 -9.23
N GLY A 43 1.79 -16.52 -9.03
CA GLY A 43 2.76 -16.72 -10.10
C GLY A 43 3.53 -15.44 -10.45
N SER A 44 4.14 -15.41 -11.64
CA SER A 44 5.20 -14.44 -11.97
C SER A 44 4.75 -13.07 -12.46
N ASP A 45 3.48 -12.90 -12.86
CA ASP A 45 2.97 -11.63 -13.41
C ASP A 45 1.48 -11.41 -13.08
N PRO A 46 1.13 -11.25 -11.79
CA PRO A 46 -0.24 -11.01 -11.37
C PRO A 46 -0.62 -9.52 -11.45
N SER A 47 -1.89 -9.26 -11.78
CA SER A 47 -2.53 -7.97 -11.51
C SER A 47 -2.93 -7.87 -10.03
N ILE A 48 -2.38 -6.89 -9.32
CA ILE A 48 -2.52 -6.72 -7.87
C ILE A 48 -3.37 -5.47 -7.56
N LEU A 49 -4.43 -5.66 -6.78
CA LEU A 49 -5.26 -4.58 -6.23
C LEU A 49 -5.22 -4.59 -4.70
N GLU A 50 -4.65 -3.55 -4.09
CA GLU A 50 -4.69 -3.35 -2.65
C GLU A 50 -5.89 -2.46 -2.24
N LEU A 51 -6.74 -2.97 -1.35
CA LEU A 51 -7.86 -2.23 -0.76
C LEU A 51 -7.46 -1.72 0.62
N GLY A 52 -7.53 -0.40 0.82
CA GLY A 52 -7.00 0.26 2.01
C GLY A 52 -5.48 0.40 1.94
N CYS A 53 -4.97 0.87 0.81
CA CYS A 53 -3.53 0.93 0.55
C CYS A 53 -2.81 2.02 1.36
N SER A 54 -3.54 2.88 2.09
CA SER A 54 -2.98 3.94 2.92
C SER A 54 -2.01 4.82 2.12
N SER A 55 -0.77 4.98 2.57
CA SER A 55 0.29 5.70 1.87
C SER A 55 0.96 4.91 0.72
N GLY A 56 0.49 3.69 0.41
CA GLY A 56 0.99 2.85 -0.67
C GLY A 56 2.32 2.14 -0.38
N ARG A 57 2.69 1.92 0.90
CA ARG A 57 3.99 1.31 1.25
C ARG A 57 4.17 -0.09 0.66
N HIS A 58 3.09 -0.87 0.58
CA HIS A 58 3.13 -2.25 0.13
C HIS A 58 3.19 -2.29 -1.40
N LEU A 59 2.38 -1.47 -2.07
CA LEU A 59 2.46 -1.28 -3.52
C LEU A 59 3.85 -0.80 -3.98
N ALA A 60 4.47 0.14 -3.26
CA ALA A 60 5.80 0.60 -3.58
C ALA A 60 6.84 -0.55 -3.49
N HIS A 61 6.76 -1.35 -2.43
CA HIS A 61 7.64 -2.52 -2.27
C HIS A 61 7.41 -3.58 -3.35
N LEU A 62 6.16 -3.91 -3.67
CA LEU A 62 5.83 -4.84 -4.75
C LEU A 62 6.34 -4.34 -6.10
N PHE A 63 6.21 -3.04 -6.37
CA PHE A 63 6.76 -2.43 -7.58
C PHE A 63 8.29 -2.56 -7.63
N GLU A 64 8.99 -2.35 -6.51
CA GLU A 64 10.44 -2.53 -6.40
C GLU A 64 10.90 -3.99 -6.60
N GLU A 65 10.06 -4.96 -6.19
CA GLU A 65 10.27 -6.39 -6.43
C GLU A 65 9.99 -6.82 -7.89
N GLY A 66 9.49 -5.90 -8.73
CA GLY A 66 9.30 -6.11 -10.16
C GLY A 66 7.86 -6.42 -10.59
N TYR A 67 6.88 -6.31 -9.69
CA TYR A 67 5.47 -6.39 -10.07
C TYR A 67 5.04 -5.11 -10.79
N GLU A 68 4.63 -5.22 -12.06
CA GLU A 68 4.34 -4.05 -12.90
C GLU A 68 2.88 -3.59 -12.85
N ASP A 69 1.93 -4.51 -12.64
CA ASP A 69 0.49 -4.22 -12.57
C ASP A 69 0.01 -4.15 -11.11
N VAL A 70 0.37 -3.05 -10.44
CA VAL A 70 0.01 -2.78 -9.04
C VAL A 70 -0.89 -1.55 -8.94
N SER A 71 -2.03 -1.69 -8.27
CA SER A 71 -3.02 -0.63 -8.08
C SER A 71 -3.54 -0.58 -6.64
N GLY A 72 -3.90 0.61 -6.16
CA GLY A 72 -4.40 0.85 -4.81
C GLY A 72 -5.67 1.66 -4.78
N VAL A 73 -6.55 1.36 -3.82
CA VAL A 73 -7.72 2.18 -3.48
C VAL A 73 -7.71 2.48 -1.98
N GLU A 74 -7.88 3.76 -1.64
CA GLU A 74 -7.99 4.28 -0.26
C GLU A 74 -9.22 5.19 -0.13
#